data_AF-A0A486XRU4-F1
#
_entry.id   AF-A0A486XRU4-F1
#
_cell.length_a   1.000
_cell.length_b   1.000
_cell.length_c   1.000
_cell.angle_alpha   90.00
_cell.angle_beta   90.00
_cell.angle_gamma   90.00
#
_symmetry.space_group_name_H-M   'P 1'
#
loop_
_entity.id
_entity.type
_entity.pdbx_description
1 polymer ?
#
loop_
_entity_poly.entity_id
_entity_poly.type
_entity_poly.pdbx_seq_one_letter_code
_entity_poly.pdbx_strand_id
1 'polypeptide(L)'
;MLIRMLFACTFVFSGVAMAKPLVDFSAEKNSPCWKMIEQKTTGHCKLHFTRTSEAPLPMAKRDEISRAYSRYFSARTEFPTSFQQQEFALQFFNYSVSNYAVRDSLNFIRTNDGSAQLSMNILVAGSGGYSFILADTDAHFRQLIDALQRPKARPATHYYRNIAKLFAE
;
A
#
# COMPACT_ATOMS: atom_id res chain seq x y z
N MET A 1 56.51 14.55 -33.14
CA MET A 1 55.70 14.94 -31.97
C MET A 1 54.27 14.47 -32.21
N LEU A 2 53.85 13.38 -31.56
CA LEU A 2 52.53 12.77 -31.73
C LEU A 2 51.62 13.22 -30.58
N ILE A 3 50.56 13.96 -30.87
CA ILE A 3 49.57 14.41 -29.89
C ILE A 3 48.63 13.24 -29.59
N ARG A 4 48.71 12.65 -28.39
CA ARG A 4 47.69 11.73 -27.87
C ARG A 4 46.72 12.52 -26.99
N MET A 5 45.59 12.91 -27.56
CA MET A 5 44.40 13.33 -26.81
C MET A 5 43.81 12.11 -26.12
N LEU A 6 43.90 12.06 -24.79
CA LEU A 6 43.16 11.12 -23.95
C LEU A 6 41.73 11.62 -23.82
N PHE A 7 40.80 10.95 -24.49
CA PHE A 7 39.36 11.10 -24.28
C PHE A 7 39.01 10.57 -22.88
N ALA A 8 38.71 11.47 -21.94
CA ALA A 8 38.14 11.12 -20.66
C ALA A 8 36.66 10.77 -20.84
N CYS A 9 36.36 9.47 -20.90
CA CYS A 9 34.98 8.97 -20.89
C CYS A 9 34.44 9.07 -19.46
N THR A 10 33.72 10.15 -19.16
CA THR A 10 33.02 10.34 -17.89
C THR A 10 31.78 9.47 -17.88
N PHE A 11 31.86 8.32 -17.21
CA PHE A 11 30.68 7.51 -16.88
C PHE A 11 29.82 8.30 -15.89
N VAL A 12 28.79 8.97 -16.39
CA VAL A 12 27.72 9.53 -15.56
C VAL A 12 26.89 8.35 -15.03
N PHE A 13 27.30 7.79 -13.89
CA PHE A 13 26.43 6.94 -13.09
C PHE A 13 25.24 7.80 -12.64
N SER A 14 24.14 7.69 -13.37
CA SER A 14 22.84 8.18 -12.93
C SER A 14 22.46 7.36 -11.70
N GLY A 15 22.84 7.82 -10.53
CA GLY A 15 22.38 7.29 -9.26
C GLY A 15 20.87 7.43 -9.23
N VAL A 16 20.15 6.33 -9.49
CA VAL A 16 18.71 6.27 -9.31
C VAL A 16 18.49 6.43 -7.82
N ALA A 17 18.24 7.65 -7.36
CA ALA A 17 17.82 7.90 -5.99
C ALA A 17 16.51 7.14 -5.78
N MET A 18 16.60 5.95 -5.17
CA MET A 18 15.42 5.18 -4.80
C MET A 18 14.69 6.02 -3.76
N ALA A 19 13.50 6.49 -4.13
CA ALA A 19 12.60 7.16 -3.19
C ALA A 19 12.40 6.23 -1.99
N LYS A 20 12.62 6.76 -0.78
CA LYS A 20 12.42 5.98 0.45
C LYS A 20 10.94 5.55 0.53
N PRO A 21 10.67 4.32 0.96
CA PRO A 21 9.31 3.84 1.10
C PRO A 21 8.57 4.64 2.19
N LEU A 22 7.25 4.80 2.02
CA LEU A 22 6.40 5.54 2.96
C LEU A 22 6.19 4.79 4.30
N VAL A 23 6.28 3.46 4.23
CA VAL A 23 6.19 2.56 5.37
C VAL A 23 7.29 1.50 5.28
N ASP A 24 7.69 0.97 6.43
CA ASP A 24 8.61 -0.16 6.54
C ASP A 24 7.91 -1.34 7.22
N PHE A 25 7.92 -2.50 6.58
CA PHE A 25 7.33 -3.72 7.12
C PHE A 25 8.40 -4.51 7.86
N SER A 26 8.25 -4.65 9.18
CA SER A 26 9.22 -5.39 9.99
C SER A 26 9.27 -6.86 9.57
N ALA A 27 10.40 -7.28 8.97
CA ALA A 27 10.61 -8.66 8.55
C ALA A 27 10.51 -9.65 9.72
N GLU A 28 11.02 -9.24 10.90
CA GLU A 28 10.98 -10.04 12.13
C GLU A 28 9.54 -10.21 12.66
N LYS A 29 8.81 -9.11 12.88
CA LYS A 29 7.43 -9.17 13.40
C LYS A 29 6.48 -9.88 12.46
N ASN A 30 6.72 -9.78 11.15
CA ASN A 30 5.84 -10.34 10.13
C ASN A 30 6.22 -11.76 9.69
N SER A 31 7.34 -12.32 10.16
CA SER A 31 7.79 -13.68 9.78
C SER A 31 6.70 -14.76 9.94
N PRO A 32 5.94 -14.82 11.05
CA PRO A 32 4.84 -15.78 11.18
C PRO A 32 3.72 -15.55 10.15
N CYS A 33 3.40 -14.28 9.89
CA CYS A 33 2.38 -13.90 8.91
C CYS A 33 2.77 -14.30 7.49
N TRP A 34 4.04 -14.11 7.12
CA TRP A 34 4.57 -14.51 5.81
C TRP A 34 4.52 -16.01 5.61
N LYS A 35 4.93 -16.79 6.61
CA LYS A 35 4.78 -18.25 6.58
C LYS A 35 3.34 -18.67 6.33
N MET A 36 2.37 -18.05 7.02
CA MET A 36 0.95 -18.35 6.85
C MET A 36 0.45 -18.03 5.43
N ILE A 37 0.88 -16.89 4.87
CA ILE A 37 0.53 -16.47 3.51
C ILE A 37 1.13 -17.43 2.47
N GLU A 38 2.40 -17.77 2.60
CA GLU A 38 3.16 -18.65 1.70
C GLU A 38 2.62 -20.09 1.72
N GLN A 39 2.39 -20.64 2.92
CA GLN A 39 1.94 -22.02 3.14
C GLN A 39 0.43 -22.20 2.96
N LYS A 40 -0.30 -21.12 2.69
CA LYS A 40 -1.74 -21.11 2.53
C LYS A 40 -2.55 -21.66 3.71
N THR A 41 -2.04 -21.47 4.92
CA THR A 41 -2.74 -21.94 6.13
C THR A 41 -3.88 -20.99 6.51
N THR A 42 -4.99 -21.56 6.99
CA THR A 42 -6.10 -20.81 7.57
C THR A 42 -5.64 -20.07 8.81
N GLY A 43 -6.09 -18.83 8.99
CA GLY A 43 -5.84 -18.08 10.20
C GLY A 43 -6.06 -16.59 10.03
N HIS A 44 -5.73 -15.86 11.09
CA HIS A 44 -5.74 -14.40 11.11
C HIS A 44 -4.36 -13.92 11.57
N CYS A 45 -3.81 -12.94 10.87
CA CYS A 45 -2.55 -12.33 11.23
C CYS A 45 -2.54 -10.82 10.98
N LYS A 46 -1.63 -10.12 11.66
CA LYS A 46 -1.44 -8.69 11.55
C LYS A 46 -0.09 -8.40 10.92
N LEU A 47 -0.11 -7.80 9.74
CA LEU A 47 1.08 -7.35 9.03
C LEU A 47 1.46 -5.96 9.52
N HIS A 48 2.39 -5.91 10.46
CA HIS A 48 2.85 -4.69 11.10
C HIS A 48 3.75 -3.87 10.17
N PHE A 49 3.54 -2.56 10.18
CA PHE A 49 4.42 -1.61 9.50
C PHE A 49 4.65 -0.37 10.37
N THR A 50 5.80 0.26 10.18
CA THR A 50 6.12 1.56 10.75
C THR A 50 6.08 2.60 9.64
N ARG A 51 5.52 3.78 9.92
CA ARG A 51 5.62 4.90 8.98
C ARG A 51 7.03 5.48 9.05
N THR A 52 7.60 5.79 7.90
CA THR A 52 8.94 6.41 7.83
C THR A 52 8.92 7.90 8.16
N SER A 53 7.74 8.53 8.08
CA SER A 53 7.51 9.89 8.56
C SER A 53 6.99 9.87 10.01
N GLU A 54 7.65 10.61 10.89
CA GLU A 54 7.29 10.76 12.31
C GLU A 54 6.16 11.77 12.54
N ALA A 55 5.71 12.49 11.51
CA ALA A 55 4.67 13.50 11.66
C ALA A 55 3.32 12.85 12.03
N PRO A 56 2.66 13.29 13.10
CA PRO A 56 1.33 12.81 13.45
C PRO A 56 0.35 13.18 12.33
N LEU A 57 -0.50 12.23 11.93
CA LEU A 57 -1.56 12.47 10.94
C LEU A 57 -2.92 12.61 11.64
N PRO A 58 -3.83 13.41 11.08
CA PRO A 58 -5.15 13.60 11.66
C PRO A 58 -5.99 12.32 11.55
N MET A 59 -6.92 12.15 12.49
CA MET A 59 -8.01 11.18 12.32
C MET A 59 -8.95 11.68 11.22
N ALA A 60 -9.49 10.76 10.42
CA ALA A 60 -10.42 11.10 9.34
C ALA A 60 -11.76 11.58 9.93
N LYS A 61 -12.41 12.54 9.27
CA LYS A 61 -13.79 12.93 9.62
C LYS A 61 -14.73 11.75 9.34
N ARG A 62 -15.68 11.50 10.25
CA ARG A 62 -16.59 10.35 10.15
C ARG A 62 -17.39 10.34 8.84
N ASP A 63 -17.98 11.46 8.45
CA ASP A 63 -18.81 11.53 7.26
C ASP A 63 -18.00 11.33 5.98
N GLU A 64 -16.81 11.93 5.94
CA GLU A 64 -15.85 11.79 4.85
C GLU A 64 -15.46 10.33 4.63
N ILE A 65 -15.00 9.65 5.69
CA ILE A 65 -14.54 8.27 5.56
C ILE A 65 -15.69 7.30 5.31
N SER A 66 -16.90 7.58 5.84
CA SER A 66 -18.08 6.75 5.61
C SER A 66 -18.48 6.78 4.13
N ARG A 67 -18.41 7.96 3.50
CA ARG A 67 -18.62 8.09 2.04
C ARG A 67 -17.54 7.35 1.27
N ALA A 68 -16.27 7.58 1.59
CA ALA A 68 -15.15 6.90 0.94
C ALA A 68 -15.30 5.36 1.04
N TYR A 69 -15.67 4.84 2.22
CA TYR A 69 -15.92 3.43 2.46
C TYR A 69 -17.02 2.85 1.55
N SER A 70 -18.16 3.55 1.46
CA SER A 70 -19.28 3.10 0.62
C SER A 70 -18.95 3.05 -0.88
N ARG A 71 -18.04 3.93 -1.35
CA ARG A 71 -17.70 4.07 -2.77
C ARG A 71 -16.47 3.28 -3.18
N TYR A 72 -15.57 2.98 -2.24
CA TYR A 72 -14.26 2.42 -2.53
C TYR A 72 -14.32 1.12 -3.35
N PHE A 73 -15.16 0.17 -2.94
CA PHE A 73 -15.25 -1.12 -3.63
C PHE A 73 -15.74 -0.93 -5.08
N SER A 74 -16.80 -0.15 -5.28
CA SER A 74 -17.31 0.18 -6.61
C SER A 74 -16.23 0.83 -7.49
N ALA A 75 -15.56 1.86 -6.97
CA ALA A 75 -14.50 2.57 -7.69
C ALA A 75 -13.32 1.64 -8.05
N ARG A 76 -12.96 0.70 -7.17
CA ARG A 76 -11.94 -0.30 -7.47
C ARG A 76 -12.40 -1.25 -8.58
N THR A 77 -13.67 -1.67 -8.60
CA THR A 77 -14.21 -2.58 -9.63
C THR A 77 -14.42 -1.94 -11.00
N GLU A 78 -14.38 -0.61 -11.12
CA GLU A 78 -14.42 0.09 -12.43
C GLU A 78 -13.19 -0.19 -13.29
N PHE A 79 -12.08 -0.64 -12.69
CA PHE A 79 -10.87 -0.96 -13.44
C PHE A 79 -10.95 -2.37 -14.07
N PRO A 80 -10.75 -2.50 -15.39
CA PRO A 80 -11.07 -3.72 -16.14
C PRO A 80 -10.09 -4.88 -15.92
N THR A 81 -8.91 -4.63 -15.35
CA THR A 81 -7.91 -5.67 -15.12
C THR A 81 -7.55 -5.78 -13.65
N SER A 82 -7.27 -7.01 -13.19
CA SER A 82 -6.82 -7.28 -11.81
C SER A 82 -5.58 -6.45 -11.45
N PHE A 83 -4.66 -6.26 -12.39
CA PHE A 83 -3.49 -5.41 -12.21
C PHE A 83 -3.86 -3.95 -11.89
N GLN A 84 -4.81 -3.35 -12.62
CA GLN A 84 -5.25 -1.99 -12.36
C GLN A 84 -6.01 -1.85 -11.04
N GLN A 85 -6.80 -2.87 -10.67
CA GLN A 85 -7.48 -2.92 -9.36
C GLN A 85 -6.46 -2.96 -8.20
N GLN A 86 -5.38 -3.73 -8.37
CA GLN A 86 -4.29 -3.80 -7.40
C GLN A 86 -3.51 -2.48 -7.31
N GLU A 87 -3.15 -1.89 -8.46
CA GLU A 87 -2.50 -0.58 -8.49
C GLU A 87 -3.35 0.48 -7.80
N PHE A 88 -4.67 0.48 -8.05
CA PHE A 88 -5.58 1.37 -7.34
C PHE A 88 -5.59 1.13 -5.83
N ALA A 89 -5.62 -0.13 -5.38
CA ALA A 89 -5.57 -0.48 -3.96
C ALA A 89 -4.24 -0.06 -3.29
N LEU A 90 -3.11 -0.24 -3.98
CA LEU A 90 -1.78 0.19 -3.52
C LEU A 90 -1.69 1.71 -3.40
N GLN A 91 -2.17 2.43 -4.43
CA GLN A 91 -2.22 3.89 -4.39
C GLN A 91 -3.18 4.39 -3.31
N PHE A 92 -4.30 3.68 -3.06
CA PHE A 92 -5.23 4.00 -1.97
C PHE A 92 -4.57 3.83 -0.60
N PHE A 93 -3.83 2.73 -0.40
CA PHE A 93 -3.04 2.53 0.81
C PHE A 93 -2.04 3.67 1.01
N ASN A 94 -1.23 3.98 -0.01
CA ASN A 94 -0.22 5.05 0.05
C ASN A 94 -0.85 6.42 0.31
N TYR A 95 -1.95 6.74 -0.37
CA TYR A 95 -2.70 7.97 -0.11
C TYR A 95 -3.18 8.03 1.34
N SER A 96 -3.77 6.94 1.83
CA SER A 96 -4.36 6.89 3.17
C SER A 96 -3.31 7.03 4.27
N VAL A 97 -2.18 6.31 4.17
CA VAL A 97 -1.08 6.39 5.15
C VAL A 97 -0.29 7.70 5.07
N SER A 98 -0.43 8.48 3.99
CA SER A 98 0.11 9.84 3.87
C SER A 98 -0.81 10.93 4.44
N ASN A 99 -2.12 10.70 4.50
CA ASN A 99 -3.10 11.76 4.82
C ASN A 99 -3.83 11.54 6.15
N TYR A 100 -3.98 10.30 6.62
CA TYR A 100 -4.78 9.99 7.82
C TYR A 100 -4.04 9.12 8.82
N ALA A 101 -4.52 9.13 10.07
CA ALA A 101 -4.17 8.15 11.06
C ALA A 101 -4.70 6.77 10.65
N VAL A 102 -3.79 5.87 10.29
CA VAL A 102 -4.07 4.47 9.94
C VAL A 102 -3.51 3.59 11.07
N ARG A 103 -4.17 2.46 11.37
CA ARG A 103 -3.55 1.47 12.28
C ARG A 103 -2.22 0.98 11.72
N ASP A 104 -1.26 0.74 12.60
CA ASP A 104 0.11 0.27 12.31
C ASP A 104 0.20 -1.18 11.79
N SER A 105 -0.92 -1.74 11.35
CA SER A 105 -1.01 -3.10 10.85
C SER A 105 -2.13 -3.26 9.83
N LEU A 106 -1.88 -4.12 8.84
CA LEU A 106 -2.89 -4.65 7.94
C LEU A 106 -3.42 -5.97 8.51
N ASN A 107 -4.74 -6.18 8.46
CA ASN A 107 -5.34 -7.44 8.92
C ASN A 107 -5.45 -8.39 7.74
N PHE A 108 -4.79 -9.53 7.84
CA PHE A 108 -4.89 -10.63 6.88
C PHE A 108 -5.71 -11.76 7.51
N ILE A 109 -6.71 -12.24 6.77
CA ILE A 109 -7.53 -13.38 7.16
C ILE A 109 -7.52 -14.37 6.00
N ARG A 110 -7.29 -15.65 6.28
CA ARG A 110 -7.59 -16.75 5.36
C ARG A 110 -8.55 -17.71 6.04
N THR A 111 -9.64 -18.03 5.37
CA THR A 111 -10.71 -18.92 5.85
C THR A 111 -10.54 -20.32 5.29
N ASN A 112 -11.25 -21.29 5.90
CA ASN A 112 -11.14 -22.71 5.55
C ASN A 112 -11.65 -23.05 4.14
N ASP A 113 -12.51 -22.21 3.57
CA ASP A 113 -12.99 -22.32 2.19
C ASP A 113 -11.96 -21.82 1.15
N GLY A 114 -10.77 -21.40 1.60
CA GLY A 114 -9.71 -20.89 0.75
C GLY A 114 -9.82 -19.40 0.42
N SER A 115 -10.86 -18.71 0.89
CA SER A 115 -10.97 -17.26 0.73
C SER A 115 -9.90 -16.54 1.58
N ALA A 116 -9.41 -15.40 1.09
CA ALA A 116 -8.44 -14.60 1.82
C ALA A 116 -8.75 -13.11 1.68
N GLN A 117 -8.59 -12.34 2.76
CA GLN A 117 -8.82 -10.88 2.79
C GLN A 117 -7.66 -10.12 3.46
N LEU A 118 -7.17 -9.06 2.81
CA LEU A 118 -6.28 -8.05 3.39
C LEU A 118 -7.09 -6.77 3.60
N SER A 119 -6.99 -6.18 4.78
CA SER A 119 -7.64 -4.92 5.06
C SER A 119 -6.76 -3.94 5.81
N MET A 120 -6.98 -2.65 5.56
CA MET A 120 -6.40 -1.55 6.32
C MET A 120 -7.48 -0.81 7.09
N ASN A 121 -7.11 -0.22 8.23
CA ASN A 121 -8.07 0.50 9.08
C ASN A 121 -7.68 1.98 9.19
N ILE A 122 -8.55 2.86 8.67
CA ILE A 122 -8.41 4.32 8.82
C ILE A 122 -9.19 4.75 10.06
N LEU A 123 -8.55 5.48 10.95
CA LEU A 123 -9.08 5.86 12.25
C LEU A 123 -9.94 7.13 12.15
N VAL A 124 -11.09 7.11 12.80
CA VAL A 124 -11.96 8.29 13.02
C VAL A 124 -11.94 8.78 14.46
N ALA A 125 -11.51 7.92 15.38
CA ALA A 125 -11.40 8.17 16.82
C ALA A 125 -10.30 7.26 17.40
N GLY A 126 -9.94 7.45 18.67
CA GLY A 126 -8.89 6.65 19.34
C GLY A 126 -9.12 5.14 19.31
N SER A 127 -10.38 4.67 19.24
CA SER A 127 -10.72 3.24 19.18
C SER A 127 -11.50 2.82 17.93
N GLY A 128 -12.02 3.76 17.14
CA GLY A 128 -12.94 3.52 16.02
C GLY A 128 -12.34 3.84 14.65
N GLY A 129 -12.80 3.13 13.62
CA GLY A 129 -12.34 3.35 12.25
C GLY A 129 -13.13 2.53 11.24
N TYR A 130 -12.78 2.70 9.96
CA TYR A 130 -13.36 1.96 8.85
C TYR A 130 -12.31 1.02 8.26
N SER A 131 -12.71 -0.21 7.91
CA SER A 131 -11.83 -1.25 7.40
C SER A 131 -12.00 -1.41 5.89
N PHE A 132 -10.98 -1.04 5.12
CA PHE A 132 -10.98 -1.08 3.67
C PHE A 132 -10.26 -2.32 3.17
N ILE A 133 -10.91 -3.10 2.30
CA ILE A 133 -10.35 -4.32 1.71
C ILE A 133 -9.38 -3.95 0.60
N LEU A 134 -8.09 -4.20 0.81
CA LEU A 134 -7.06 -3.94 -0.19
C LEU A 134 -6.95 -5.10 -1.20
N ALA A 135 -7.07 -6.33 -0.70
CA ALA A 135 -6.96 -7.54 -1.49
C ALA A 135 -7.91 -8.61 -0.95
N ASP A 136 -8.47 -9.42 -1.83
CA ASP A 136 -9.49 -10.43 -1.56
C ASP A 136 -9.24 -11.75 -2.34
N THR A 137 -8.09 -11.84 -3.04
CA THR A 137 -7.67 -13.04 -3.78
C THR A 137 -6.18 -13.28 -3.61
N ASP A 138 -5.75 -14.55 -3.59
CA ASP A 138 -4.34 -14.96 -3.48
C ASP A 138 -3.40 -14.22 -4.43
N ALA A 139 -3.84 -13.99 -5.67
CA ALA A 139 -3.08 -13.26 -6.68
C ALA A 139 -2.87 -11.79 -6.28
N HIS A 140 -3.90 -11.15 -5.74
CA HIS A 140 -3.84 -9.77 -5.26
C HIS A 140 -2.89 -9.63 -4.06
N PHE A 141 -2.84 -10.63 -3.17
CA PHE A 141 -1.95 -10.57 -2.00
C PHE A 141 -0.49 -10.49 -2.36
N ARG A 142 0.05 -11.46 -3.11
CA ARG A 142 1.50 -11.53 -3.36
C ARG A 142 2.02 -10.26 -4.03
N GLN A 143 1.29 -9.79 -5.04
CA GLN A 143 1.67 -8.59 -5.79
C GLN A 143 1.57 -7.32 -4.94
N LEU A 144 0.53 -7.19 -4.11
CA LEU A 144 0.39 -6.06 -3.20
C LEU A 144 1.48 -6.08 -2.11
N ILE A 145 1.76 -7.24 -1.49
CA ILE A 145 2.79 -7.37 -0.45
C ILE A 145 4.18 -7.05 -1.01
N ASP A 146 4.53 -7.59 -2.18
CA ASP A 146 5.81 -7.29 -2.84
C ASP A 146 5.93 -5.79 -3.15
N ALA A 147 4.84 -5.16 -3.61
CA ALA A 147 4.80 -3.74 -3.89
C ALA A 147 4.86 -2.88 -2.60
N LEU A 148 4.29 -3.36 -1.50
CA LEU A 148 4.34 -2.71 -0.18
C LEU A 148 5.74 -2.76 0.44
N GLN A 149 6.54 -3.79 0.13
CA GLN A 149 7.94 -3.89 0.55
C GLN A 149 8.88 -3.03 -0.31
N ARG A 150 8.48 -2.69 -1.55
CA ARG A 150 9.27 -1.90 -2.51
C ARG A 150 8.43 -0.84 -3.22
N PRO A 151 7.79 0.09 -2.50
CA PRO A 151 6.92 1.07 -3.13
C PRO A 151 7.75 1.99 -4.01
N LYS A 152 7.66 1.81 -5.33
CA LYS A 152 8.09 2.84 -6.26
C LYS A 152 7.05 3.94 -6.18
N ALA A 153 7.40 5.04 -5.51
CA ALA A 153 6.58 6.24 -5.43
C ALA A 153 6.47 6.97 -6.79
N ARG A 154 6.03 6.27 -7.84
CA ARG A 154 5.57 6.90 -9.07
C ARG A 154 4.05 6.98 -8.96
N PRO A 155 3.50 8.12 -8.52
CA PRO A 155 2.06 8.29 -8.46
C PRO A 155 1.53 8.17 -9.89
N ALA A 156 0.75 7.12 -10.16
CA ALA A 156 -0.11 7.10 -11.32
C ALA A 156 -1.14 8.21 -11.12
N THR A 157 -0.97 9.32 -11.85
CA THR A 157 -1.71 10.56 -11.63
C THR A 157 -3.22 10.39 -11.75
N HIS A 158 -3.68 9.45 -12.59
CA HIS A 158 -5.09 9.11 -12.74
C HIS A 158 -5.68 8.46 -11.48
N TYR A 159 -5.04 7.41 -10.93
CA TYR A 159 -5.53 6.73 -9.73
C TYR A 159 -5.55 7.66 -8.53
N TYR A 160 -4.50 8.48 -8.36
CA TYR A 160 -4.42 9.41 -7.25
C TYR A 160 -5.58 10.41 -7.24
N ARG A 161 -5.96 10.95 -8.41
CA ARG A 161 -7.14 11.84 -8.54
C ARG A 161 -8.43 11.12 -8.18
N ASN A 162 -8.62 9.89 -8.65
CA ASN A 162 -9.83 9.12 -8.33
C ASN A 162 -9.90 8.76 -6.84
N ILE A 163 -8.77 8.47 -6.22
CA ILE A 163 -8.67 8.23 -4.77
C ILE A 163 -9.02 9.50 -4.00
N ALA A 164 -8.40 10.64 -4.31
CA ALA A 164 -8.69 11.90 -3.62
C ALA A 164 -10.19 12.27 -3.70
N LYS A 165 -10.83 11.99 -4.85
CA LYS A 165 -12.28 12.17 -5.03
C LYS A 165 -13.15 11.29 -4.12
N LEU A 166 -12.65 10.13 -3.65
CA LEU A 166 -13.39 9.31 -2.67
C LEU A 166 -13.57 10.03 -1.34
N PHE A 167 -12.63 10.91 -1.00
CA PHE A 167 -12.59 11.67 0.25
C PHE A 167 -13.06 13.12 0.08
N ALA A 168 -13.25 13.58 -1.16
CA ALA A 168 -13.81 14.90 -1.44
C ALA A 168 -15.33 14.92 -1.19
N GLU A 169 -15.86 16.10 -0.87
CA GLU A 169 -17.29 16.37 -0.72
C GLU A 169 -18.05 16.26 -2.04
#